data_AF-A0A9D1D8P3-F1
#
_entry.id   AF-A0A9D1D8P3-F1
#
_cell.length_a   1.000
_cell.length_b   1.000
_cell.length_c   1.000
_cell.angle_alpha   90.00
_cell.angle_beta   90.00
_cell.angle_gamma   90.00
#
_symmetry.space_group_name_H-M   'P 1'
#
loop_
_entity.id
_entity.type
_entity.pdbx_description
1 polymer ?
#
loop_
_entity_poly.entity_id
_entity_poly.type
_entity_poly.pdbx_seq_one_letter_code
_entity_poly.pdbx_strand_id
1 'polypeptide(L)'
;PGLLTLCIALLALGTLLCWQLYGLTCARYLWGNRGTAVYRAAFAGAALLGAAMDLSAVWIIADALNGLMLLPNLAALFYLLPQVSPTALTDVPKASIL
;
A
#
# COMPACT_ATOMS: atom_id res chain seq x y z
N PRO A 1 -11.93 -22.44 -16.58
CA PRO A 1 -12.25 -20.99 -16.68
C PRO A 1 -12.88 -20.39 -15.41
N GLY A 2 -13.92 -21.01 -14.84
CA GLY A 2 -14.62 -20.48 -13.65
C GLY A 2 -13.75 -20.37 -12.39
N LEU A 3 -12.94 -21.40 -12.10
CA LEU A 3 -12.03 -21.40 -10.94
C LEU A 3 -11.01 -20.26 -11.01
N LEU A 4 -10.38 -20.05 -12.17
CA LEU A 4 -9.40 -18.97 -12.37
C LEU A 4 -10.03 -17.59 -12.13
N THR A 5 -11.26 -17.38 -12.62
CA THR A 5 -12.00 -16.12 -12.43
C THR A 5 -12.29 -15.88 -10.95
N LEU A 6 -12.70 -16.93 -10.22
CA LEU A 6 -12.92 -16.86 -8.78
C LEU A 6 -11.63 -16.52 -8.02
N CYS A 7 -10.52 -17.17 -8.36
CA CYS A 7 -9.22 -16.90 -7.73
C CYS A 7 -8.77 -15.45 -7.95
N ILE A 8 -8.89 -14.93 -9.18
CA ILE A 8 -8.52 -13.55 -9.51
C ILE A 8 -9.44 -12.55 -8.79
N ALA A 9 -10.74 -12.84 -8.71
CA ALA A 9 -11.69 -11.99 -7.99
C ALA A 9 -11.35 -11.91 -6.49
N LEU A 10 -11.02 -13.04 -5.86
CA LEU A 10 -10.60 -13.09 -4.46
C LEU A 10 -9.25 -12.37 -4.24
N LEU A 11 -8.29 -12.57 -5.15
CA LEU A 11 -7.00 -11.87 -5.11
C LEU A 11 -7.18 -10.35 -5.21
N ALA A 12 -7.97 -9.90 -6.19
CA ALA A 12 -8.25 -8.48 -6.38
C ALA A 12 -8.92 -7.86 -5.14
N LEU A 13 -9.86 -8.56 -4.52
CA LEU A 13 -10.50 -8.13 -3.27
C LEU A 13 -9.49 -8.04 -2.10
N GLY A 14 -8.62 -9.03 -1.96
CA GLY A 14 -7.55 -9.02 -0.95
C GLY A 14 -6.60 -7.85 -1.12
N THR A 15 -6.16 -7.60 -2.36
CA THR A 15 -5.31 -6.45 -2.69
C THR A 15 -6.02 -5.13 -2.40
N LEU A 16 -7.29 -4.99 -2.80
CA LEU A 16 -8.09 -3.79 -2.55
C LEU A 16 -8.20 -3.46 -1.06
N LEU A 17 -8.49 -4.47 -0.21
CA LEU A 17 -8.56 -4.30 1.24
C LEU A 17 -7.20 -3.93 1.85
N CYS A 18 -6.11 -4.57 1.38
CA CYS A 18 -4.77 -4.29 1.87
C CYS A 18 -4.38 -2.81 1.61
N TRP A 19 -4.61 -2.31 0.39
CA TRP A 19 -4.35 -0.91 0.03
C TRP A 19 -5.24 0.07 0.79
N GLN A 20 -6.49 -0.28 1.06
CA GLN A 20 -7.39 0.53 1.87
C GLN A 20 -6.88 0.70 3.32
N LEU A 21 -6.41 -0.39 3.94
CA LEU A 21 -5.85 -0.35 5.29
C LEU A 21 -4.49 0.37 5.35
N TYR A 22 -3.64 0.16 4.34
CA TYR A 22 -2.37 0.86 4.23
C TYR A 22 -2.57 2.38 4.17
N GLY A 23 -3.38 2.86 3.22
CA GLY A 23 -3.60 4.30 3.09
C GLY A 23 -4.44 4.89 4.22
N LEU A 24 -5.27 4.10 4.93
CA LEU A 24 -5.88 4.53 6.19
C LEU A 24 -4.84 4.87 7.25
N THR A 25 -3.77 4.08 7.33
CA THR A 25 -2.66 4.33 8.25
C THR A 25 -1.90 5.59 7.85
N CYS A 26 -1.62 5.78 6.56
CA CYS A 26 -1.02 7.01 6.04
C CYS A 26 -1.88 8.25 6.30
N ALA A 27 -3.19 8.17 6.03
CA ALA A 27 -4.14 9.27 6.26
C ALA A 27 -4.25 9.62 7.75
N ARG A 28 -4.22 8.60 8.63
CA ARG A 28 -4.18 8.81 10.08
C ARG A 28 -2.87 9.46 10.52
N TYR A 29 -1.74 9.10 9.94
CA TYR A 29 -0.45 9.72 10.22
C TYR A 29 -0.43 11.20 9.81
N LEU A 30 -0.98 11.54 8.64
CA LEU A 30 -0.94 12.91 8.10
C LEU A 30 -1.99 13.84 8.72
N TRP A 31 -3.23 13.38 8.87
CA TRP A 31 -4.39 14.21 9.25
C TRP A 31 -5.10 13.75 10.54
N GLY A 32 -4.52 12.78 11.26
CA GLY A 32 -5.12 12.23 12.46
C GLY A 32 -6.46 11.53 12.20
N ASN A 33 -7.32 11.48 13.23
CA ASN A 33 -8.56 10.71 13.15
C ASN A 33 -9.56 11.24 12.11
N ARG A 34 -9.57 12.56 11.85
CA ARG A 34 -10.51 13.21 10.90
C ARG A 34 -10.23 12.83 9.44
N GLY A 35 -8.96 12.62 9.08
CA GLY A 35 -8.58 12.21 7.72
C GLY A 35 -9.06 10.81 7.34
N THR A 36 -9.31 9.94 8.33
CA THR A 36 -9.68 8.54 8.07
C THR A 36 -11.04 8.38 7.40
N ALA A 37 -12.03 9.18 7.76
CA ALA A 37 -13.37 9.13 7.18
C ALA A 37 -13.34 9.62 5.72
N VAL A 38 -12.64 10.73 5.46
CA VAL A 38 -12.47 11.29 4.12
C VAL A 38 -11.72 10.31 3.21
N TYR A 39 -10.64 9.70 3.72
CA TYR A 39 -9.88 8.71 2.95
C TYR A 39 -10.73 7.49 2.56
N ARG A 40 -11.58 6.97 3.46
CA ARG A 40 -12.48 5.84 3.14
C ARG A 40 -13.43 6.17 1.99
N ALA A 41 -14.03 7.36 2.02
CA ALA A 41 -14.92 7.81 0.95
C ALA A 41 -14.17 8.00 -0.37
N ALA A 42 -12.99 8.64 -0.32
CA ALA A 42 -12.14 8.85 -1.50
C ALA A 42 -11.67 7.52 -2.11
N PHE A 43 -11.28 6.55 -1.29
CA PHE A 43 -10.84 5.23 -1.75
C PHE A 43 -11.97 4.46 -2.42
N ALA A 44 -13.18 4.47 -1.85
CA ALA A 44 -14.35 3.85 -2.47
C ALA A 44 -14.68 4.50 -3.83
N GLY A 45 -14.61 5.84 -3.91
CA GLY A 45 -14.78 6.56 -5.17
C GLY A 45 -13.72 6.20 -6.21
N ALA A 46 -12.44 6.15 -5.80
CA ALA A 46 -11.33 5.77 -6.67
C ALA A 46 -11.45 4.32 -7.18
N ALA A 47 -11.94 3.38 -6.35
CA ALA A 47 -12.19 2.01 -6.77
C ALA A 47 -13.29 1.91 -7.83
N LEU A 48 -14.38 2.67 -7.68
CA LEU A 48 -15.46 2.75 -8.67
C LEU A 48 -14.98 3.37 -9.99
N LEU A 49 -14.23 4.48 -9.89
CA LEU A 49 -13.65 5.12 -11.07
C LEU A 49 -12.66 4.20 -11.79
N GLY A 50 -11.77 3.55 -11.03
CA GLY A 50 -10.79 2.61 -11.57
C GLY A 50 -11.42 1.41 -12.28
N ALA A 51 -12.58 0.94 -11.80
CA ALA A 51 -13.34 -0.11 -12.47
C ALA A 51 -13.98 0.33 -13.81
N ALA A 52 -14.18 1.63 -14.02
CA ALA A 52 -14.75 2.21 -15.24
C ALA A 52 -13.68 2.76 -16.21
N MET A 53 -12.41 2.84 -15.78
CA MET A 53 -11.29 3.35 -16.58
C MET A 53 -10.66 2.25 -17.45
N ASP A 54 -9.97 2.69 -18.51
CA ASP A 54 -9.14 1.80 -19.32
C ASP A 54 -7.98 1.23 -18.50
N LEU A 55 -7.74 -0.07 -18.66
CA LEU A 55 -6.72 -0.80 -17.91
C LEU A 55 -5.32 -0.19 -18.07
N SER A 56 -4.96 0.27 -19.28
CA SER A 56 -3.67 0.93 -19.54
C SER A 56 -3.50 2.23 -18.75
N ALA A 57 -4.56 3.04 -18.64
CA ALA A 57 -4.53 4.27 -17.87
C ALA A 57 -4.38 3.98 -16.37
N VAL A 58 -5.07 2.95 -15.87
CA VAL A 58 -4.93 2.50 -14.47
C VAL A 58 -3.50 2.07 -14.16
N TRP A 59 -2.85 1.31 -15.05
CA TRP A 59 -1.45 0.92 -14.87
C TRP A 59 -0.50 2.11 -14.86
N ILE A 60 -0.65 3.07 -15.79
CA ILE A 60 0.21 4.25 -15.85
C ILE A 60 0.11 5.08 -14.55
N ILE A 61 -1.11 5.29 -14.05
CA ILE A 61 -1.31 6.05 -12.80
C ILE A 61 -0.73 5.28 -11.61
N ALA A 62 -0.97 3.96 -11.54
CA ALA A 62 -0.45 3.12 -10.47
C ALA A 62 1.09 3.12 -10.42
N ASP A 63 1.75 2.97 -11.57
CA ASP A 63 3.21 2.96 -11.66
C ASP A 63 3.80 4.32 -11.29
N ALA A 64 3.18 5.43 -11.72
CA ALA A 64 3.62 6.77 -11.35
C ALA A 64 3.52 7.02 -9.82
N LEU A 65 2.39 6.64 -9.20
CA LEU A 65 2.18 6.80 -7.76
C LEU A 65 3.10 5.87 -6.93
N ASN A 66 3.30 4.64 -7.37
CA ASN A 66 4.22 3.70 -6.73
C ASN A 66 5.68 4.17 -6.85
N GLY A 67 6.06 4.72 -8.00
CA GLY A 67 7.36 5.35 -8.19
C GLY A 67 7.56 6.55 -7.26
N LEU A 68 6.53 7.39 -7.11
CA LEU A 68 6.56 8.51 -6.16
C LEU A 68 6.71 8.04 -4.70
N MET A 69 6.05 6.94 -4.32
CA MET A 69 6.17 6.35 -2.98
C MET A 69 7.55 5.70 -2.76
N LEU A 70 8.17 5.15 -3.81
CA LEU A 70 9.50 4.52 -3.74
C LEU A 70 10.59 5.53 -3.37
N LEU A 71 10.56 6.73 -3.95
CA LEU A 71 11.58 7.77 -3.75
C LEU A 71 11.82 8.15 -2.27
N PRO A 72 10.81 8.55 -1.48
CA PRO A 72 11.01 8.89 -0.06
C PRO A 72 11.41 7.67 0.78
N ASN A 73 10.89 6.48 0.47
CA ASN A 73 11.22 5.26 1.21
C ASN A 73 12.70 4.88 1.03
N LEU A 74 13.22 4.96 -0.20
CA LEU A 74 14.64 4.71 -0.45
C LEU A 74 15.53 5.80 0.16
N ALA A 75 15.14 7.07 0.06
CA ALA A 75 15.90 8.17 0.68
C ALA A 75 16.00 7.99 2.20
N ALA A 76 14.89 7.65 2.86
CA ALA A 76 14.87 7.34 4.29
C ALA A 76 15.71 6.11 4.62
N LEU A 77 15.65 5.06 3.79
CA LEU A 77 16.46 3.86 3.98
C LEU A 77 17.96 4.18 3.95
N PHE A 78 18.44 4.95 2.96
CA PHE A 78 19.85 5.34 2.90
C PHE A 78 20.28 6.22 4.08
N TYR A 79 19.38 7.06 4.59
CA TYR A 79 19.64 7.88 5.77
C TYR A 79 19.67 7.06 7.08
N LEU A 80 18.83 6.04 7.19
CA LEU A 80 18.72 5.17 8.37
C LEU A 80 19.74 4.03 8.38
N LEU A 81 20.23 3.60 7.21
CA LEU A 81 21.19 2.49 7.06
C LEU A 81 22.41 2.60 7.99
N PRO A 82 23.04 3.79 8.19
CA PRO A 82 24.19 3.94 9.10
C PRO A 82 23.81 3.93 10.59
N GLN A 83 22.53 4.16 10.91
CA GLN A 83 22.03 4.26 12.29
C GLN A 83 21.60 2.90 12.86
N VAL A 84 21.37 1.91 11.99
CA VAL A 84 21.02 0.55 12.40
C VAL A 84 22.29 -0.22 12.73
N SER A 85 22.49 -0.53 14.01
CA SER A 85 23.63 -1.34 14.47
C SER A 85 23.45 -2.82 14.07
N PRO A 86 24.51 -3.53 13.63
CA PRO A 86 24.43 -4.95 13.29
C PRO A 86 23.92 -5.83 14.44
N THR A 87 24.12 -5.40 15.68
CA THR A 87 23.71 -6.11 16.90
C THR A 87 22.19 -6.16 17.08
N ALA A 88 21.45 -5.15 16.59
CA ALA A 88 20.00 -5.16 16.62
C ALA A 88 19.38 -6.25 15.72
N LEU A 89 20.11 -6.70 14.68
CA LEU A 89 19.65 -7.75 13.76
C LEU A 89 19.83 -9.17 14.33
N THR A 90 20.69 -9.34 15.33
CA THR A 90 20.91 -10.64 16.02
C THR A 90 19.92 -10.88 17.17
N ASP A 91 19.37 -9.81 17.76
CA ASP A 91 18.46 -9.87 18.90
C ASP A 91 16.98 -9.96 18.51
N VAL A 92 16.64 -9.81 17.21
CA VAL A 92 15.26 -10.01 16.73
C VAL A 92 14.90 -11.48 16.87
N PRO A 93 13.87 -11.84 17.67
CA PRO A 93 13.41 -13.22 17.77
C PRO A 93 12.99 -13.67 16.38
N LYS A 94 13.63 -14.73 15.85
CA LYS A 94 13.33 -15.29 14.50
C LYS A 94 11.85 -15.65 14.29
N ALA A 95 11.09 -15.79 15.38
CA ALA A 95 9.65 -16.02 15.39
C ALA A 95 8.77 -14.77 15.14
N SER A 96 9.34 -13.56 15.12
CA SER A 96 8.61 -12.30 14.86
C SER A 96 8.63 -11.84 13.39
N ILE A 97 9.46 -12.50 12.56
CA ILE A 97 9.62 -12.23 11.12
C ILE A 97 8.80 -13.24 10.28
N LEU A 98 8.11 -14.18 10.93
CA LEU A 98 7.19 -15.17 10.33
C LEU A 98 5.78 -14.95 10.87
#